data_AF-A0A616GB96-F1
#
_entry.id   AF-A0A616GB96-F1
#
_cell.length_a   1.000
_cell.length_b   1.000
_cell.length_c   1.000
_cell.angle_alpha   90.00
_cell.angle_beta   90.00
_cell.angle_gamma   90.00
#
_symmetry.space_group_name_H-M   'P 1'
#
loop_
_entity.id
_entity.type
_entity.pdbx_description
1 polymer ?
#
loop_
_entity_poly.entity_id
_entity_poly.type
_entity_poly.pdbx_seq_one_letter_code
_entity_poly.pdbx_strand_id
1 'polypeptide(L)' 'VTLIHPIAMDDGLRFAIREGGRTVGAGVVAKVLG' A
#
# COMPACT_ATOMS: atom_id res chain seq x y z
N VAL A 1 -0.65 -2.90 8.30
CA VAL A 1 -1.80 -3.30 7.46
C VAL A 1 -1.46 -4.61 6.79
N THR A 2 -2.44 -5.46 6.51
CA THR A 2 -2.24 -6.76 5.87
C THR A 2 -3.01 -6.82 4.57
N LEU A 3 -2.40 -7.34 3.51
CA LEU A 3 -3.06 -7.50 2.22
C LEU A 3 -3.87 -8.79 2.19
N ILE A 4 -4.97 -8.78 1.45
CA ILE A 4 -5.77 -9.98 1.20
C ILE A 4 -5.09 -10.96 0.23
N HIS A 5 -4.25 -10.44 -0.67
CA HIS A 5 -3.50 -11.22 -1.66
C HIS A 5 -2.07 -10.70 -1.72
N PRO A 6 -1.09 -11.58 -1.96
CA PRO A 6 0.28 -11.17 -2.20
C PRO A 6 0.35 -10.38 -3.51
N ILE A 7 1.12 -9.29 -3.48
CA ILE A 7 1.47 -8.50 -4.67
C ILE A 7 2.97 -8.21 -4.62
N ALA A 8 3.57 -7.98 -5.77
CA ALA A 8 4.96 -7.53 -5.81
C ALA A 8 5.09 -6.17 -5.09
N MET A 9 6.02 -6.09 -4.14
CA MET A 9 6.28 -4.89 -3.33
C MET A 9 7.77 -4.72 -3.13
N ASP A 10 8.22 -3.46 -3.19
CA ASP A 10 9.59 -3.04 -2.87
C ASP A 10 9.56 -1.88 -1.87
N ASP A 11 10.63 -1.72 -1.09
CA ASP A 11 10.84 -0.55 -0.25
C ASP A 11 10.89 0.72 -1.13
N GLY A 12 10.23 1.79 -0.69
CA GLY A 12 10.09 3.02 -1.47
C GLY A 12 8.91 3.06 -2.44
N LEU A 13 8.21 1.93 -2.66
CA LEU A 13 7.03 1.88 -3.54
C LEU A 13 5.94 2.83 -3.05
N ARG A 14 5.43 3.68 -3.95
CA ARG A 14 4.33 4.61 -3.67
C ARG A 14 2.97 3.94 -3.85
N PHE A 15 2.01 4.25 -2.99
CA PHE A 15 0.65 3.74 -3.07
C PHE A 15 -0.40 4.78 -2.65
N ALA A 16 -1.66 4.51 -3.00
CA ALA A 16 -2.83 5.28 -2.59
C ALA A 16 -3.84 4.38 -1.88
N ILE A 17 -4.55 4.92 -0.90
CA ILE A 17 -5.64 4.25 -0.18
C ILE A 17 -6.95 4.87 -0.67
N ARG A 18 -7.89 4.01 -1.11
CA ARG A 18 -9.20 4.43 -1.62
C ARG A 18 -10.32 3.74 -0.85
N GLU A 19 -11.34 4.52 -0.49
CA GLU A 19 -12.54 4.06 0.19
C GLU A 19 -13.75 4.86 -0.31
N GLY A 20 -14.88 4.19 -0.56
CA GLY A 20 -16.10 4.84 -1.03
C GLY A 20 -15.92 5.66 -2.32
N GLY A 21 -15.05 5.21 -3.23
CA GLY A 21 -14.81 5.85 -4.53
C GLY A 21 -13.77 6.98 -4.55
N ARG A 22 -13.29 7.47 -3.39
CA ARG A 22 -12.32 8.58 -3.31
C ARG A 22 -11.00 8.16 -2.67
N THR A 23 -9.94 8.94 -2.90
CA THR A 23 -8.65 8.78 -2.22
C THR A 23 -8.73 9.35 -0.82
N VAL A 24 -8.32 8.57 0.18
CA VAL A 24 -8.32 8.97 1.59
C VAL A 24 -6.91 9.04 2.17
N GLY A 25 -5.90 8.55 1.44
CA GLY A 25 -4.51 8.64 1.84
C GLY A 25 -3.56 8.25 0.72
N ALA A 26 -2.29 8.59 0.91
CA ALA A 26 -1.18 8.19 0.07
C ALA A 26 0.03 7.90 0.95
N GLY A 27 0.94 7.04 0.48
CA GLY A 27 2.10 6.65 1.25
C GLY A 27 3.20 6.03 0.41
N VAL A 28 4.29 5.71 1.10
CA VAL A 28 5.45 4.96 0.58
C VAL A 28 5.67 3.75 1.48
N VAL A 29 5.97 2.60 0.89
CA VAL A 29 6.39 1.41 1.63
C VAL A 29 7.71 1.70 2.32
N ALA A 30 7.70 1.72 3.66
CA ALA A 30 8.90 1.98 4.44
C ALA A 30 9.79 0.73 4.58
N LYS A 31 9.18 -0.45 4.68
CA LYS A 31 9.85 -1.74 4.82
C LYS A 31 8.89 -2.88 4.44
N VAL A 32 9.34 -3.83 3.63
CA VAL A 32 8.63 -5.09 3.39
C VAL A 32 8.85 -6.04 4.57
N LEU A 33 7.75 -6.56 5.12
CA LEU A 33 7.74 -7.56 6.18
C LEU A 33 7.30 -8.89 5.58
N GLY A 34 8.15 -9.90 5.70
CA GLY A 34 7.89 -11.29 5.27
C GLY A 34 7.36 -12.16 6.39
#